data_AF-A0AAV9W4U3-F1
#
_entry.id   AF-A0AAV9W4U3-F1
#
_cell.length_a   1.000
_cell.length_b   1.000
_cell.length_c   1.000
_cell.angle_alpha   90.00
_cell.angle_beta   90.00
_cell.angle_gamma   90.00
#
_symmetry.space_group_name_H-M   'P 1'
#
loop_
_entity.id
_entity.type
_entity.pdbx_description
1 polymer ?
#
loop_
_entity_poly.entity_id
_entity_poly.type
_entity_poly.pdbx_seq_one_letter_code
_entity_poly.pdbx_strand_id
1 'polypeptide(L)'
;MSVKRYTFTVHGYVQGVFFRKYTQNAASALSISGFVRNLPSGSVAGEAEGSLENLEQFRQKLEQGSSASTVHKVEWDEIEVRKEGEGQGYMKANTSENFSIARTYR
;
A
#
# COMPACT_ATOMS: atom_id res chain seq x y z
N MET A 1 2.75 11.68 -17.56
CA MET A 1 3.23 11.52 -16.16
C MET A 1 3.84 10.13 -16.04
N SER A 2 5.07 10.03 -15.52
CA SER A 2 5.73 8.75 -15.29
C SER A 2 5.08 8.04 -14.10
N VAL A 3 4.71 6.79 -14.29
CA VAL A 3 4.25 5.92 -13.21
C VAL A 3 5.48 5.40 -12.47
N LYS A 4 5.44 5.44 -11.15
CA LYS A 4 6.45 4.86 -10.27
C LYS A 4 5.81 3.78 -9.39
N ARG A 5 6.64 2.87 -8.89
CA ARG A 5 6.21 1.81 -7.98
C ARG A 5 7.13 1.79 -6.76
N TYR A 6 6.52 1.63 -5.60
CA TYR A 6 7.21 1.53 -4.33
C TYR A 6 6.67 0.36 -3.52
N THR A 7 7.57 -0.32 -2.83
CA THR A 7 7.24 -1.20 -1.71
C THR A 7 7.30 -0.40 -0.43
N PHE A 8 6.38 -0.65 0.48
CA PHE A 8 6.38 -0.01 1.79
C PHE A 8 6.20 -0.99 2.92
N THR A 9 6.87 -0.72 4.04
CA THR A 9 6.68 -1.44 5.30
C THR A 9 6.49 -0.45 6.44
N VAL A 10 5.33 -0.49 7.08
CA VAL A 10 4.95 0.34 8.21
C VAL A 10 5.14 -0.45 9.49
N HIS A 11 6.01 0.08 10.37
CA HIS A 11 6.29 -0.46 11.69
C HIS A 11 5.61 0.40 12.75
N GLY A 12 5.12 -0.25 13.81
CA GLY A 12 4.45 0.41 14.93
C GLY A 12 3.22 -0.35 15.39
N TYR A 13 2.30 0.35 16.05
CA TYR A 13 1.01 -0.18 16.46
C TYR A 13 0.01 -0.06 15.31
N VAL A 14 0.07 -0.99 14.36
CA VAL A 14 -0.66 -0.93 13.07
C VAL A 14 -1.61 -2.12 12.83
N GLN A 15 -1.65 -3.10 13.75
CA GLN A 15 -2.59 -4.24 13.70
C GLN A 15 -3.72 -4.06 14.71
N GLY A 16 -4.93 -4.50 14.35
CA GLY A 16 -6.12 -4.35 15.20
C GLY A 16 -6.76 -2.95 15.18
N VAL A 17 -6.18 -1.99 14.45
CA VAL A 17 -6.54 -0.55 14.47
C VAL A 17 -7.12 -0.03 13.16
N PHE A 18 -7.72 -0.92 12.37
CA PHE A 18 -8.29 -0.62 11.04
C PHE A 18 -7.30 0.01 10.02
N PHE A 19 -6.00 -0.10 10.27
CA PHE A 19 -4.95 0.50 9.44
C PHE A 19 -5.06 0.12 7.96
N ARG A 20 -5.26 -1.17 7.67
CA ARG A 20 -5.44 -1.67 6.29
C ARG A 20 -6.60 -0.99 5.55
N LYS A 21 -7.73 -0.72 6.23
CA LYS A 21 -8.88 -0.05 5.62
C LYS A 21 -8.58 1.42 5.37
N TYR A 22 -7.90 2.07 6.31
CA TYR A 22 -7.42 3.43 6.15
C TYR A 22 -6.45 3.54 4.95
N THR A 23 -5.48 2.62 4.82
CA THR A 23 -4.56 2.55 3.69
C THR A 23 -5.30 2.34 2.36
N GLN A 24 -6.26 1.41 2.31
CA GLN A 24 -7.07 1.19 1.11
C GLN A 24 -7.84 2.44 0.69
N ASN A 25 -8.48 3.14 1.64
CA ASN A 25 -9.22 4.36 1.36
C ASN A 25 -8.29 5.48 0.85
N ALA A 26 -7.11 5.64 1.46
CA ALA A 26 -6.12 6.61 1.02
C ALA A 26 -5.61 6.32 -0.40
N ALA A 27 -5.32 5.05 -0.71
CA ALA A 27 -4.91 4.64 -2.05
C ALA A 27 -6.03 4.89 -3.09
N SER A 28 -7.27 4.56 -2.75
CA SER A 28 -8.42 4.78 -3.63
C SER A 28 -8.65 6.27 -3.92
N ALA A 29 -8.57 7.13 -2.90
CA ALA A 29 -8.72 8.58 -3.06
C ALA A 29 -7.61 9.20 -3.95
N LEU A 30 -6.41 8.61 -3.93
CA LEU A 30 -5.25 9.07 -4.69
C LEU A 30 -5.08 8.32 -6.02
N SER A 31 -6.04 7.46 -6.41
CA SER A 31 -5.95 6.63 -7.63
C SER A 31 -4.66 5.82 -7.73
N ILE A 32 -4.21 5.28 -6.60
CA ILE A 32 -3.02 4.42 -6.47
C ILE A 32 -3.45 2.96 -6.57
N SER A 33 -2.70 2.20 -7.36
CA SER A 33 -2.87 0.76 -7.51
C SER A 33 -1.91 0.01 -6.60
N GLY A 34 -2.28 -1.18 -6.13
CA GLY A 34 -1.38 -2.00 -5.32
C GLY A 34 -2.06 -2.89 -4.31
N PHE A 35 -1.36 -3.20 -3.22
CA PHE A 35 -1.92 -4.01 -2.14
C PHE A 35 -1.34 -3.67 -0.78
N VAL A 36 -2.07 -4.06 0.27
CA VAL A 36 -1.62 -3.99 1.66
C VAL A 36 -1.89 -5.32 2.38
N ARG A 37 -0.94 -5.77 3.21
CA ARG A 37 -1.01 -7.01 3.99
C ARG A 37 -0.42 -6.84 5.39
N ASN A 38 -0.91 -7.62 6.34
CA ASN A 38 -0.25 -7.74 7.65
C ASN A 38 0.93 -8.70 7.54
N LEU A 39 2.05 -8.34 8.17
CA LEU A 39 3.20 -9.20 8.36
C LEU A 39 3.10 -9.95 9.71
N PRO A 40 3.67 -11.17 9.81
CA PRO A 40 3.72 -11.92 11.06
C PRO A 40 4.54 -11.23 12.16
N SER A 41 5.43 -10.30 11.79
CA SER A 41 6.21 -9.47 12.72
C SER A 41 5.37 -8.43 13.50
N GLY A 42 4.09 -8.23 13.15
CA GLY A 42 3.25 -7.16 13.69
C GLY A 42 3.19 -5.91 12.81
N SER A 43 4.06 -5.80 11.81
CA SER A 43 4.09 -4.68 10.85
C SER A 43 3.04 -4.85 9.73
N VAL A 44 2.85 -3.81 8.93
CA VAL A 44 2.02 -3.83 7.71
C VAL A 44 2.91 -3.55 6.51
N ALA A 45 2.82 -4.36 5.47
CA ALA A 45 3.58 -4.15 4.23
C ALA A 45 2.67 -4.10 3.02
N GLY A 46 3.15 -3.49 1.95
CA GLY A 46 2.39 -3.37 0.72
C GLY A 46 3.20 -2.86 -0.46
N GLU A 47 2.52 -2.76 -1.59
CA GLU A 47 3.02 -2.14 -2.82
C GLU A 47 2.06 -1.02 -3.23
N ALA A 48 2.61 0.05 -3.77
CA ALA A 48 1.89 1.20 -4.28
C ALA A 48 2.47 1.61 -5.64
N GLU A 49 1.60 1.80 -6.62
CA GLU A 49 1.92 2.25 -7.96
C GLU A 49 1.01 3.42 -8.35
N GLY A 50 1.60 4.48 -8.89
CA GLY A 50 0.87 5.68 -9.28
C GLY A 50 1.78 6.78 -9.81
N SER A 51 1.25 7.99 -9.94
CA SER A 51 2.06 9.18 -10.20
C SER A 51 2.91 9.53 -8.97
N LEU A 52 4.08 10.14 -9.18
CA LEU A 52 4.97 10.54 -8.10
C LEU A 52 4.25 11.41 -7.05
N GLU A 53 3.47 12.39 -7.49
CA GLU A 53 2.72 13.30 -6.60
C GLU A 53 1.72 12.54 -5.72
N ASN A 54 1.01 11.56 -6.29
CA ASN A 54 0.04 10.77 -5.53
C ASN A 54 0.76 9.85 -4.54
N LEU A 55 1.89 9.26 -4.95
CA LEU A 55 2.70 8.39 -4.10
C LEU A 55 3.32 9.13 -2.92
N GLU A 56 3.76 10.38 -3.11
CA GLU A 56 4.24 11.24 -2.03
C GLU A 56 3.12 11.55 -1.03
N GLN A 57 1.92 11.91 -1.51
CA GLN A 57 0.76 12.11 -0.64
C GLN A 57 0.37 10.84 0.11
N PHE A 58 0.45 9.68 -0.56
CA PHE A 58 0.16 8.41 0.06
C PHE A 58 1.16 8.04 1.15
N ARG A 59 2.46 8.28 0.91
CA ARG A 59 3.49 8.12 1.94
C ARG A 59 3.18 8.97 3.17
N GLN A 60 2.81 10.24 2.99
CA GLN A 60 2.41 11.09 4.12
C GLN A 60 1.19 10.54 4.86
N LYS A 61 0.21 9.98 4.15
CA LYS A 61 -0.94 9.30 4.78
C LYS A 61 -0.52 8.09 5.60
N LEU A 62 0.45 7.29 5.11
CA LEU A 62 1.00 6.16 5.83
C LEU A 62 1.74 6.59 7.10
N GLU A 63 2.51 7.68 7.04
CA GLU A 63 3.20 8.25 8.21
C GLU A 63 2.22 8.82 9.25
N GLN A 64 1.11 9.41 8.80
CA GLN A 64 0.03 9.90 9.67
C GLN A 64 -0.72 8.74 10.37
N GLY A 65 -0.99 7.65 9.64
CA GLY A 65 -1.76 6.51 10.12
C GLY A 65 -3.23 6.80 10.41
N SER A 66 -3.94 5.78 10.91
CA SER A 66 -5.31 5.94 11.44
C SER A 66 -5.28 6.55 12.84
N SER A 67 -6.39 7.15 13.28
CA SER A 67 -6.51 7.77 14.61
C SER A 67 -6.21 6.83 15.79
N ALA A 68 -6.27 5.52 15.57
CA ALA A 68 -5.98 4.49 16.57
C ALA A 68 -4.62 3.81 16.35
N SER A 69 -3.88 4.17 15.30
CA SER A 69 -2.56 3.61 15.00
C SER A 69 -1.43 4.54 15.40
N THR A 70 -0.31 3.97 15.81
CA THR A 70 0.93 4.72 16.03
C THR A 70 1.99 4.20 15.09
N VAL A 71 2.40 5.03 14.15
CA VAL A 71 3.42 4.69 13.15
C VAL A 71 4.79 5.14 13.68
N HIS A 72 5.72 4.20 13.80
CA HIS A 72 7.06 4.46 14.30
C HIS A 72 8.04 4.67 13.16
N LYS A 73 7.89 3.89 12.08
CA LYS A 73 8.77 3.93 10.92
C LYS A 73 7.99 3.50 9.68
N VAL A 74 8.17 4.24 8.59
CA VAL A 74 7.73 3.83 7.25
C VAL A 74 8.98 3.61 6.42
N GLU A 75 9.19 2.36 6.01
CA GLU A 75 10.15 2.01 4.97
C GLU A 75 9.47 2.18 3.62
N TRP A 76 10.16 2.84 2.69
CA TRP A 76 9.61 3.25 1.40
C TRP A 76 10.70 3.12 0.35
N ASP A 77 10.67 2.01 -0.39
CA ASP A 77 11.71 1.62 -1.32
C ASP A 77 11.16 1.62 -2.75
N GLU A 78 11.86 2.33 -3.64
CA GLU A 78 11.51 2.36 -5.06
C GLU A 78 11.81 0.99 -5.68
N ILE A 79 10.84 0.44 -6.40
CA ILE A 79 11.01 -0.80 -7.15
C ILE A 79 10.73 -0.56 -8.63
N GLU A 80 11.32 -1.41 -9.47
CA GLU A 80 11.09 -1.33 -10.90
C GLU A 80 9.61 -1.57 -11.23
N VAL A 81 9.05 -0.70 -12.06
CA VAL A 81 7.70 -0.89 -12.60
C VAL A 81 7.71 -2.17 -13.42
N ARG A 82 6.80 -3.11 -13.13
CA ARG A 82 6.71 -4.34 -13.93
C ARG A 82 6.41 -3.96 -15.38
N LYS A 83 7.28 -4.37 -16.30
CA LYS A 83 7.02 -4.28 -17.74
C LYS A 83 5.79 -5.14 -18.04
N GLU A 84 4.89 -4.59 -18.85
CA GLU A 84 3.68 -5.27 -19.31
C GLU A 84 4.10 -6.54 -20.08
N GLY A 85 4.03 -7.72 -19.44
CA GLY A 85 4.46 -8.99 -20.04
C GLY A 85 4.95 -10.08 -19.10
N GLU A 86 5.43 -9.75 -17.89
CA GLU A 86 5.92 -10.75 -16.93
C GLU A 86 5.25 -10.60 -15.57
N GLY A 87 4.26 -11.45 -15.29
CA GLY A 87 3.65 -11.53 -13.97
C GLY A 87 2.31 -12.24 -13.97
N GLN A 88 2.31 -13.53 -13.65
CA GLN A 88 1.11 -14.27 -13.29
C GLN A 88 0.46 -13.61 -12.05
N GLY A 89 -0.81 -13.24 -12.17
CA GLY A 89 -1.75 -13.24 -11.05
C GLY A 89 -1.67 -12.10 -10.05
N TYR A 90 -1.94 -10.87 -10.47
CA TYR A 90 -2.90 -10.07 -9.70
C TYR A 90 -4.02 -9.71 -10.67
N MET A 91 -5.21 -10.26 -10.41
CA MET A 91 -6.37 -10.04 -11.26
C MET A 91 -6.48 -8.54 -11.54
N LYS A 92 -6.47 -8.15 -12.83
CA LYS A 92 -7.08 -6.89 -13.25
C LYS A 92 -8.53 -7.01 -12.79
N ALA A 93 -8.80 -6.56 -11.56
CA ALA A 93 -10.14 -6.50 -11.05
C ALA A 93 -10.83 -5.51 -11.98
N ASN A 94 -11.71 -6.01 -12.83
CA ASN A 94 -12.74 -5.24 -13.53
C ASN A 94 -13.80 -4.76 -12.52
N THR A 95 -13.32 -4.37 -11.35
CA THR A 95 -14.01 -3.92 -10.16
C THR A 95 -13.31 -2.62 -9.81
N SER A 96 -14.04 -1.60 -9.42
CA SER A 96 -13.57 -0.24 -9.13
C SER A 96 -12.52 -0.11 -8.00
N GLU A 97 -11.83 -1.18 -7.62
CA GLU A 97 -10.83 -1.25 -6.55
C GLU A 97 -9.46 -1.67 -7.12
N ASN A 98 -8.67 -0.70 -7.57
CA ASN A 98 -7.29 -0.91 -8.02
C ASN A 98 -6.30 -1.23 -6.87
N PHE A 99 -6.76 -1.13 -5.61
CA PHE A 99 -5.96 -1.38 -4.41
C PHE A 99 -6.60 -2.43 -3.52
N SER A 100 -5.89 -3.54 -3.30
CA SER A 100 -6.45 -4.73 -2.63
C SER A 100 -5.88 -4.95 -1.23
N ILE A 101 -6.71 -5.41 -0.30
CA ILE A 101 -6.23 -5.93 0.99
C ILE A 101 -5.89 -7.40 0.79
N ALA A 102 -4.60 -7.71 0.67
CA ALA A 102 -4.16 -9.08 0.45
C ALA A 102 -4.40 -9.93 1.70
N ARG A 103 -4.85 -11.17 1.51
CA ARG A 103 -5.03 -12.13 2.60
C ARG A 103 -3.67 -12.45 3.20
N THR A 104 -3.54 -12.28 4.51
CA THR A 104 -2.43 -12.86 5.25
C THR A 104 -2.68 -14.37 5.28
N TYR A 105 -1.82 -15.15 4.63
CA TYR A 105 -1.82 -16.60 4.80
C TYR A 105 -1.45 -16.88 6.26
N ARG A 106 -2.40 -17.43 7.00
CA ARG A 106 -2.22 -17.92 8.37
C ARG A 106 -1.57 -19.29 8.33
#